data_AF-A0A2N6AJT2-F1
#
_entry.id   AF-A0A2N6AJT2-F1
#
_cell.length_a   1.000
_cell.length_b   1.000
_cell.length_c   1.000
_cell.angle_alpha   90.00
_cell.angle_beta   90.00
_cell.angle_gamma   90.00
#
_symmetry.space_group_name_H-M   'P 1'
#
loop_
_entity.id
_entity.type
_entity.pdbx_description
1 polymer ?
#
loop_
_entity_poly.entity_id
_entity_poly.type
_entity_poly.pdbx_seq_one_letter_code
_entity_poly.pdbx_strand_id
1 'polypeptide(L)'
;GIGMQRPKMSATTVVAGAEVYVPLEGLIDVDVERNRLGKEITRITGLLKGIDSKLGNAKFVDNAPADVVERERDKQNNFRRMLEKLQSNLESLENE
;
A
#
# COMPACT_ATOMS: atom_id res chain seq x y z
N GLY A 1 7.11 34.07 30.12
CA GLY A 1 8.00 33.52 29.10
C GLY A 1 8.15 32.04 29.33
N ILE A 2 7.86 31.23 28.31
CA ILE A 2 8.63 30.08 27.82
C ILE A 2 7.96 29.68 26.50
N GLY A 3 8.67 29.90 25.39
CA GLY A 3 8.17 29.58 24.05
C GLY A 3 8.24 28.08 23.82
N MET A 4 7.09 27.45 23.64
CA MET A 4 7.01 26.07 23.19
C MET A 4 6.95 26.10 21.66
N GLN A 5 8.10 25.85 21.02
CA GLN A 5 8.17 25.75 19.56
C GLN A 5 7.40 24.51 19.10
N ARG A 6 6.50 24.70 18.14
CA ARG A 6 5.78 23.61 17.47
C ARG A 6 6.80 22.77 16.68
N PRO A 7 6.85 21.44 16.88
CA PRO A 7 7.64 20.55 16.03
C PRO A 7 7.20 20.66 14.57
N LYS A 8 8.14 20.47 13.64
CA LYS A 8 7.80 20.39 12.22
C LYS A 8 7.07 19.05 12.00
N MET A 9 5.87 19.13 11.41
CA MET A 9 4.92 18.04 11.11
C MET A 9 4.09 17.57 12.31
N SER A 10 2.80 17.93 12.33
CA SER A 10 1.83 17.50 13.35
C SER A 10 0.44 17.35 12.73
N ALA A 11 -0.27 16.27 13.02
CA ALA A 11 -1.70 16.14 12.76
C ALA A 11 -2.49 16.54 14.01
N THR A 12 -3.51 17.39 13.88
CA THR A 12 -4.30 17.91 15.02
C THR A 12 -5.70 17.29 15.02
N THR A 13 -6.10 16.71 16.16
CA THR A 13 -7.51 16.43 16.47
C THR A 13 -7.80 16.98 17.85
N VAL A 14 -8.87 17.78 17.97
CA VAL A 14 -9.27 18.43 19.21
C VAL A 14 -10.34 17.58 19.88
N VAL A 15 -10.00 16.94 20.99
CA VAL A 15 -10.96 16.34 21.91
C VAL A 15 -10.83 17.06 23.24
N ALA A 16 -11.85 17.86 23.58
CA ALA A 16 -12.10 18.49 24.88
C ALA A 16 -10.86 18.84 25.72
N GLY A 17 -10.25 20.00 25.45
CA GLY A 17 -9.32 20.67 26.37
C GLY A 17 -7.93 20.04 26.55
N ALA A 18 -7.66 18.91 25.90
CA ALA A 18 -6.32 18.32 25.85
C ALA A 18 -5.81 18.33 24.40
N GLU A 19 -4.73 19.06 24.16
CA GLU A 19 -3.98 18.94 22.91
C GLU A 19 -3.11 17.67 23.00
N VAL A 20 -3.57 16.59 22.38
CA VAL A 20 -2.78 15.36 22.25
C VAL A 20 -1.88 15.51 21.03
N TYR A 21 -0.60 15.77 21.29
CA TYR A 21 0.45 15.63 20.30
C TYR A 21 0.95 14.19 20.37
N VAL A 22 0.76 13.41 19.30
CA VAL A 22 1.45 12.12 19.14
C VAL A 22 2.72 12.42 18.35
N PRO A 23 3.92 12.43 18.97
CA PRO A 23 5.17 12.44 18.24
C PRO A 23 5.25 11.09 17.52
N LEU A 24 5.18 11.11 16.19
CA LEU A 24 5.43 9.91 15.38
C LEU A 24 6.93 9.64 15.22
N GLU A 25 7.79 10.59 15.61
CA GLU A 25 9.24 10.37 15.74
C GLU A 25 9.50 9.28 16.79
N GLY A 26 9.80 8.07 16.33
CA GLY A 26 10.28 6.95 17.14
C GLY A 26 9.32 5.77 17.35
N LEU A 27 8.09 5.78 16.81
CA LEU A 27 7.15 4.64 16.93
C LEU A 27 6.95 3.84 15.63
N ILE A 28 7.33 4.39 14.49
CA ILE A 28 7.45 3.66 13.22
C ILE A 28 8.93 3.65 12.89
N ASP A 29 9.57 2.51 13.08
CA ASP A 29 10.85 2.27 12.44
C ASP A 29 10.57 2.28 10.92
N VAL A 30 10.92 3.40 10.28
CA VAL A 30 10.67 3.62 8.86
C VAL A 30 11.33 2.52 8.03
N ASP A 31 12.45 1.95 8.49
CA ASP A 31 13.09 0.81 7.84
C ASP A 31 12.27 -0.48 8.00
N VAL A 32 11.66 -0.70 9.17
CA VAL A 32 10.69 -1.79 9.37
C VAL A 32 9.47 -1.63 8.47
N GLU A 33 8.92 -0.42 8.34
CA GLU A 33 7.74 -0.17 7.51
C GLU A 33 8.07 -0.28 6.01
N ARG A 34 9.22 0.27 5.57
CA ARG A 34 9.74 0.06 4.21
C ARG A 34 9.90 -1.43 3.90
N ASN A 35 10.47 -2.20 4.83
CA ASN A 35 10.64 -3.64 4.65
C ASN A 35 9.30 -4.38 4.60
N ARG A 36 8.32 -4.00 5.44
CA ARG A 36 6.96 -4.56 5.41
C ARG A 36 6.27 -4.28 4.06
N LEU A 37 6.34 -3.03 3.58
CA LEU A 37 5.80 -2.63 2.28
C LEU A 37 6.50 -3.36 1.13
N GLY A 38 7.83 -3.44 1.14
CA GLY A 38 8.61 -4.16 0.13
C GLY A 38 8.27 -5.65 0.04
N LYS A 39 8.08 -6.32 1.19
CA LYS A 39 7.61 -7.71 1.24
C LYS A 39 6.22 -7.87 0.65
N GLU A 40 5.31 -6.95 0.98
CA GLU A 40 3.94 -7.00 0.45
C GLU A 40 3.87 -6.70 -1.04
N ILE A 41 4.64 -5.73 -1.53
CA ILE A 41 4.83 -5.44 -2.97
C ILE A 41 5.33 -6.69 -3.69
N THR A 42 6.34 -7.38 -3.15
CA THR A 42 6.88 -8.61 -3.72
C THR A 42 5.82 -9.71 -3.78
N ARG A 43 5.05 -9.89 -2.71
CA ARG A 43 3.96 -10.88 -2.64
C ARG A 43 2.89 -10.60 -3.68
N ILE A 44 2.37 -9.37 -3.76
CA ILE A 44 1.33 -8.98 -4.70
C ILE A 44 1.82 -9.08 -6.14
N THR A 45 3.07 -8.68 -6.41
CA THR A 45 3.70 -8.82 -7.73
C THR A 45 3.77 -10.28 -8.16
N GLY A 46 4.13 -11.19 -7.25
CA GLY A 46 4.15 -12.63 -7.52
C GLY A 46 2.77 -13.19 -7.86
N LEU A 47 1.72 -12.76 -7.14
CA LEU A 47 0.34 -13.15 -7.42
C LEU A 47 -0.15 -12.61 -8.78
N LEU A 48 0.17 -11.35 -9.09
CA LEU A 48 -0.12 -10.74 -10.38
C LEU A 48 0.52 -11.51 -11.53
N LYS A 49 1.80 -11.88 -11.41
CA LYS A 49 2.49 -12.65 -12.44
C LYS A 49 1.78 -13.97 -12.76
N GLY A 50 1.26 -14.65 -11.74
CA GLY A 50 0.48 -15.88 -11.93
C GLY A 50 -0.83 -15.63 -12.71
N ILE A 51 -1.55 -14.56 -12.36
CA ILE A 51 -2.80 -14.19 -13.02
C ILE A 51 -2.55 -13.70 -14.45
N ASP A 52 -1.54 -12.85 -14.66
CA ASP A 52 -1.10 -12.37 -15.97
C ASP A 52 -0.73 -13.56 -16.88
N SER A 53 -0.02 -14.55 -16.36
CA SER A 53 0.33 -15.76 -17.12
C SER A 53 -0.92 -16.58 -17.49
N LYS A 54 -1.90 -16.66 -16.60
CA LYS A 54 -3.16 -17.37 -16.82
C LYS A 54 -4.02 -16.67 -17.88
N LEU A 55 -4.18 -15.35 -17.77
CA LEU A 55 -4.94 -14.52 -18.71
C LEU A 55 -4.22 -14.31 -20.05
N GLY A 56 -2.89 -14.39 -20.09
CA GLY A 56 -2.11 -14.36 -21.34
C GLY A 56 -2.13 -15.68 -22.11
N ASN A 57 -2.60 -16.77 -21.50
CA ASN A 57 -2.73 -18.05 -22.18
C ASN A 57 -4.05 -18.10 -22.97
N ALA A 58 -3.96 -17.97 -24.30
CA ALA A 58 -5.12 -18.04 -25.19
C ALA A 58 -5.98 -19.31 -24.97
N LYS A 59 -5.36 -20.47 -24.72
CA LYS A 59 -6.11 -21.70 -24.44
C LYS A 59 -6.96 -21.59 -23.17
N PHE A 60 -6.52 -20.85 -22.16
CA PHE A 60 -7.32 -20.62 -20.97
C PHE A 60 -8.47 -19.66 -21.28
N VAL A 61 -8.19 -18.54 -21.94
CA VAL A 61 -9.21 -17.53 -22.28
C VAL A 61 -10.30 -18.09 -23.19
N ASP A 62 -9.92 -18.91 -24.17
CA ASP A 62 -10.85 -19.43 -25.19
C ASP A 62 -11.67 -20.61 -24.68
N ASN A 63 -11.17 -21.39 -23.72
CA ASN A 63 -11.83 -22.60 -23.22
C ASN A 63 -12.47 -22.45 -21.83
N ALA A 64 -12.06 -21.46 -21.04
CA ALA A 64 -12.63 -21.25 -19.71
C ALA A 64 -14.00 -20.56 -19.81
N PRO A 65 -14.93 -20.85 -18.89
CA PRO A 65 -16.17 -20.10 -18.76
C PRO A 65 -15.92 -18.60 -18.62
N ALA A 66 -16.74 -17.77 -19.28
CA ALA A 66 -16.57 -16.32 -19.30
C ALA A 66 -16.55 -15.70 -17.89
N ASP A 67 -17.37 -16.21 -16.98
CA ASP A 67 -17.42 -15.79 -15.57
C ASP A 67 -16.13 -16.12 -14.80
N VAL A 68 -15.38 -17.15 -15.21
CA VAL A 68 -14.06 -17.46 -14.64
C VAL A 68 -13.01 -16.50 -15.20
N VAL A 69 -13.03 -16.21 -16.50
CA VAL A 69 -12.10 -15.26 -17.12
C VAL A 69 -12.29 -13.85 -16.55
N GLU A 70 -13.54 -13.38 -16.44
CA GLU A 70 -13.85 -12.06 -15.87
C GLU A 70 -13.41 -11.97 -14.41
N ARG A 71 -13.65 -13.01 -13.59
CA ARG A 71 -13.16 -13.04 -12.20
C ARG A 71 -11.65 -12.93 -12.09
N GLU A 72 -10.90 -13.56 -13.00
CA GLU A 72 -9.44 -13.43 -13.03
C GLU A 72 -9.01 -12.01 -13.48
N ARG A 73 -9.71 -11.39 -14.42
CA ARG A 73 -9.47 -9.99 -14.84
C ARG A 73 -9.75 -9.00 -13.72
N ASP A 74 -10.85 -9.18 -12.98
CA ASP A 74 -11.16 -8.36 -11.82
C ASP A 74 -10.10 -8.49 -10.73
N LYS A 75 -9.65 -9.72 -10.48
CA LYS A 75 -8.57 -10.01 -9.54
C LYS A 75 -7.26 -9.35 -9.96
N GLN A 76 -6.91 -9.41 -11.25
CA GLN A 76 -5.77 -8.71 -11.84
C GLN A 76 -5.85 -7.20 -11.57
N ASN A 77 -6.98 -6.58 -11.88
CA ASN A 77 -7.19 -5.14 -11.69
C ASN A 77 -7.11 -4.72 -10.23
N ASN A 78 -7.68 -5.52 -9.32
CA ASN A 78 -7.63 -5.27 -7.88
C ASN A 78 -6.19 -5.32 -7.35
N PHE A 79 -5.41 -6.32 -7.77
CA PHE A 79 -4.02 -6.40 -7.35
C PHE A 79 -3.14 -5.32 -7.97
N ARG A 80 -3.40 -4.89 -9.21
CA ARG A 80 -2.69 -3.72 -9.79
C ARG A 80 -2.93 -2.46 -8.99
N ARG A 81 -4.19 -2.16 -8.66
CA ARG A 81 -4.55 -1.01 -7.80
C ARG A 81 -3.92 -1.09 -6.41
N MET A 82 -3.86 -2.29 -5.84
CA MET A 82 -3.20 -2.49 -4.54
C MET A 82 -1.69 -2.25 -4.64
N LEU A 83 -1.05 -2.79 -5.69
CA LEU A 83 0.37 -2.63 -5.93
C LEU A 83 0.75 -1.15 -6.10
N GLU A 84 0.00 -0.40 -6.91
CA GLU A 84 0.21 1.04 -7.11
C GLU A 84 0.13 1.81 -5.79
N LYS A 85 -0.87 1.54 -4.95
CA LYS A 85 -0.97 2.16 -3.62
C LYS A 85 0.21 1.83 -2.71
N LEU A 86 0.65 0.57 -2.69
CA LEU A 86 1.78 0.15 -1.87
C LEU A 86 3.08 0.80 -2.34
N GLN A 87 3.29 0.90 -3.65
CA GLN A 87 4.45 1.56 -4.24
C GLN A 87 4.45 3.07 -3.93
N SER A 88 3.31 3.74 -4.08
CA SER A 88 3.18 5.17 -3.75
C SER A 88 3.42 5.44 -2.26
N ASN A 89 2.94 4.56 -1.37
CA ASN A 89 3.22 4.67 0.06
C ASN A 89 4.72 4.47 0.36
N LEU A 90 5.36 3.48 -0.28
CA LEU A 90 6.80 3.23 -0.11
C LEU A 90 7.63 4.43 -0.59
N GLU A 91 7.31 4.97 -1.76
CA GLU A 91 7.96 6.16 -2.33
C GLU A 91 7.80 7.38 -1.40
N SER A 92 6.63 7.55 -0.78
CA SER A 92 6.41 8.64 0.19
C SER A 92 7.34 8.52 1.40
N LEU A 93 7.65 7.30 1.85
CA LEU A 93 8.58 7.03 2.96
C LEU A 93 10.06 7.07 2.57
N GLU A 94 10.37 7.03 1.27
CA GLU A 94 11.73 7.22 0.75
C GLU A 94 12.08 8.71 0.56
N ASN A 95 11.06 9.56 0.40
CA ASN A 95 11.19 11.00 0.19
C ASN A 95 11.07 11.84 1.48
N GLU A 96 10.89 11.20 2.65
CA GLU A 96 10.98 11.80 3.99
C GLU A 96 12.38 11.62 4.59
#